data_AF-A0A3M8BAJ3-F1
#
_entry.id   AF-A0A3M8BAJ3-F1
#
_cell.length_a   1.000
_cell.length_b   1.000
_cell.length_c   1.000
_cell.angle_alpha   90.00
_cell.angle_beta   90.00
_cell.angle_gamma   90.00
#
_symmetry.space_group_name_H-M   'P 1'
#
loop_
_entity.id
_entity.type
_entity.pdbx_description
1 polymer ?
#
loop_
_entity_poly.entity_id
_entity_poly.type
_entity_poly.pdbx_seq_one_letter_code
_entity_poly.pdbx_strand_id
1 'polypeptide(L)'
;MRGKAWMAVALSLQLLAVPPALAAANGTQTTIVLVDGKTAALQKQAILHQQKTYVHAKDAASLLQGVWTLDGQKGQLKLGKRTIVFQLDAGKVTVDDKPVAGGEAALVRDKEVYVPLRWLVEQAGHEIAWNAEKKAVEIVSKTQNDSFVLVDETQLSKEEQAFIESVKGKQGIHQRGDLYVIARGQTPHPGYGLEVTKVEQSFEQLFVYVKQTDPAPGMMYPQVIAYPYLTAKVKLPPYTTISFIDADTNKPLFEG
;
A
#
# COMPACT_ATOMS: atom_id res chain seq x y z
N MET A 1 -40.10 -50.32 -64.50
CA MET A 1 -39.10 -51.18 -63.84
C MET A 1 -38.45 -50.40 -62.69
N ARG A 2 -38.20 -51.14 -61.62
CA ARG A 2 -37.66 -50.83 -60.28
C ARG A 2 -36.65 -49.67 -60.12
N GLY A 3 -36.75 -48.96 -58.99
CA GLY A 3 -35.65 -48.23 -58.36
C GLY A 3 -36.10 -47.13 -57.39
N LYS A 4 -36.23 -47.46 -56.10
CA LYS A 4 -36.42 -46.49 -55.00
C LYS A 4 -35.07 -45.88 -54.59
N ALA A 5 -35.04 -44.59 -54.23
CA ALA A 5 -34.12 -44.06 -53.22
C ALA A 5 -34.74 -42.80 -52.56
N TRP A 6 -34.58 -42.72 -51.24
CA TRP A 6 -35.10 -41.70 -50.32
C TRP A 6 -34.11 -40.54 -50.12
N MET A 7 -34.65 -39.41 -49.66
CA MET A 7 -34.09 -38.37 -48.76
C MET A 7 -32.72 -37.73 -49.10
N ALA A 8 -32.68 -36.40 -49.15
CA ALA A 8 -32.22 -35.59 -48.02
C ALA A 8 -32.30 -34.09 -48.33
N VAL A 9 -32.98 -33.35 -47.46
CA VAL A 9 -32.89 -31.91 -47.31
C VAL A 9 -31.50 -31.59 -46.75
N ALA A 10 -30.74 -30.72 -47.41
CA ALA A 10 -29.61 -30.03 -46.80
C ALA A 10 -29.76 -28.53 -47.09
N LEU A 11 -30.51 -27.86 -46.20
CA LEU A 11 -30.53 -26.42 -46.08
C LEU A 11 -29.10 -25.99 -45.66
N SER A 12 -28.40 -25.29 -46.54
CA SER A 12 -27.08 -24.73 -46.26
C SER A 12 -27.21 -23.62 -45.22
N LEU A 13 -27.07 -23.97 -43.94
CA LEU A 13 -26.89 -23.03 -42.86
C LEU A 13 -25.47 -22.46 -42.97
N GLN A 14 -25.32 -21.33 -43.64
CA GLN A 14 -24.07 -20.56 -43.60
C GLN A 14 -23.85 -20.11 -42.16
N LEU A 15 -22.90 -20.76 -41.46
CA LEU A 15 -22.32 -20.20 -40.25
C LEU A 15 -21.64 -18.87 -40.63
N LEU A 16 -22.22 -17.76 -40.17
CA LEU A 16 -21.46 -16.52 -39.97
C LEU A 16 -20.42 -16.81 -38.87
N ALA A 17 -19.24 -17.25 -39.28
CA ALA A 17 -18.07 -17.22 -38.41
C ALA A 17 -17.78 -15.75 -38.10
N VAL A 18 -18.14 -15.32 -36.89
CA VAL A 18 -17.64 -14.06 -36.33
C VAL A 18 -16.12 -14.27 -36.17
N PRO A 19 -15.25 -13.58 -36.94
CA PRO A 19 -13.83 -13.67 -36.64
C PRO A 19 -13.63 -13.09 -35.24
N PRO A 20 -12.85 -13.74 -34.35
CA PRO A 20 -12.36 -13.05 -33.18
C PRO A 20 -11.48 -11.92 -33.72
N ALA A 21 -12.00 -10.70 -33.68
CA ALA A 21 -11.17 -9.50 -33.76
C ALA A 21 -10.37 -9.41 -32.46
N LEU A 22 -9.45 -10.36 -32.26
CA LEU A 22 -8.20 -10.09 -31.54
C LEU A 22 -7.38 -9.19 -32.47
N ALA A 23 -7.79 -7.94 -32.55
CA ALA A 23 -6.93 -6.88 -33.01
C ALA A 23 -5.78 -6.82 -32.00
N ALA A 24 -4.64 -7.39 -32.41
CA ALA A 24 -3.36 -7.11 -31.84
C ALA A 24 -3.13 -5.59 -31.89
N ALA A 25 -3.39 -4.92 -30.77
CA ALA A 25 -2.87 -3.57 -30.55
C ALA A 25 -1.40 -3.70 -30.14
N ASN A 26 -0.53 -4.01 -31.11
CA ASN A 26 0.90 -3.71 -31.05
C ASN A 26 1.11 -2.20 -31.21
N GLY A 27 0.49 -1.41 -30.34
CA GLY A 27 0.87 -0.03 -30.07
C GLY A 27 1.87 -0.05 -28.92
N THR A 28 2.88 0.80 -28.98
CA THR A 28 3.81 1.06 -27.86
C THR A 28 2.99 1.51 -26.65
N GLN A 29 2.51 0.57 -25.83
CA GLN A 29 1.74 0.89 -24.63
C GLN A 29 2.72 1.40 -23.58
N THR A 30 2.79 2.73 -23.45
CA THR A 30 3.40 3.36 -22.28
C THR A 30 2.59 2.94 -21.06
N THR A 31 3.18 2.08 -20.23
CA THR A 31 2.55 1.64 -18.99
C THR A 31 2.70 2.74 -17.95
N ILE A 32 1.59 3.38 -17.60
CA ILE A 32 1.55 4.33 -16.49
C ILE A 32 1.65 3.54 -15.20
N VAL A 33 2.51 4.00 -14.28
CA VAL A 33 2.64 3.43 -12.94
C VAL A 33 2.09 4.44 -11.94
N LEU A 34 1.17 3.99 -11.08
CA LEU A 34 0.65 4.75 -9.95
C LEU A 34 1.20 4.15 -8.66
N VAL A 35 1.45 5.01 -7.68
CA VAL A 35 1.72 4.63 -6.29
C VAL A 35 0.68 5.33 -5.43
N ASP A 36 -0.16 4.56 -4.74
CA ASP A 36 -1.22 5.05 -3.87
C ASP A 36 -2.09 6.12 -4.56
N GLY A 37 -2.53 5.83 -5.78
CA GLY A 37 -3.38 6.69 -6.61
C GLY A 37 -2.69 7.86 -7.33
N LYS A 38 -1.41 8.15 -7.05
CA LYS A 38 -0.62 9.22 -7.70
C LYS A 38 0.26 8.67 -8.82
N THR A 39 0.35 9.39 -9.94
CA THR A 39 1.24 9.02 -11.05
C THR A 39 2.70 9.13 -10.65
N ALA A 40 3.43 8.03 -10.77
CA ALA A 40 4.87 8.02 -10.54
C ALA A 40 5.63 8.58 -11.75
N ALA A 41 6.60 9.45 -11.47
CA ALA A 41 7.52 9.96 -12.48
C ALA A 41 8.65 8.95 -12.70
N LEU A 42 8.59 8.21 -13.82
CA LEU A 42 9.66 7.29 -14.21
C LEU A 42 10.69 8.04 -15.05
N GLN A 43 11.98 7.84 -14.76
CA GLN A 43 13.08 8.36 -15.57
C GLN A 43 13.17 7.63 -16.91
N LYS A 44 12.81 6.34 -16.94
CA LYS A 44 12.75 5.53 -18.15
C LYS A 44 11.39 4.87 -18.32
N GLN A 45 11.01 4.66 -19.57
CA GLN A 45 9.73 4.01 -19.86
C GLN A 45 9.73 2.57 -19.37
N ALA A 46 8.64 2.18 -18.71
CA ALA A 46 8.39 0.78 -18.38
C ALA A 46 8.23 -0.03 -19.67
N ILE A 47 8.76 -1.26 -19.66
CA ILE A 47 8.70 -2.19 -20.79
C ILE A 47 7.81 -3.37 -20.45
N LEU A 48 7.06 -3.84 -21.44
CA LEU A 48 6.29 -5.07 -21.33
C LEU A 48 7.08 -6.23 -21.92
N HIS A 49 7.35 -7.27 -21.13
CA HIS A 49 8.00 -8.48 -21.58
C HIS A 49 7.26 -9.70 -21.01
N GLN A 50 6.81 -10.61 -21.89
CA GLN A 50 6.02 -11.79 -21.51
C GLN A 50 4.80 -11.45 -20.64
N GLN A 51 4.05 -10.40 -20.99
CA GLN A 51 2.90 -9.87 -20.23
C GLN A 51 3.24 -9.37 -18.81
N LYS A 52 4.52 -9.15 -18.50
CA LYS A 52 4.98 -8.59 -17.23
C LYS A 52 5.54 -7.20 -17.44
N THR A 53 5.21 -6.30 -16.51
CA THR A 53 5.75 -4.95 -16.50
C THR A 53 7.11 -4.94 -15.84
N TYR A 54 8.10 -4.50 -16.59
CA TYR A 54 9.45 -4.25 -16.12
C TYR A 54 9.71 -2.75 -16.08
N VAL A 55 10.35 -2.29 -15.02
CA VAL A 55 10.76 -0.89 -14.85
C VAL A 55 12.26 -0.81 -14.72
N HIS A 56 12.84 0.35 -15.02
CA HIS A 56 14.27 0.55 -14.80
C HIS A 56 14.61 0.39 -13.33
N ALA A 57 15.76 -0.22 -13.02
CA ALA A 57 16.11 -0.57 -11.65
C ALA A 57 16.24 0.65 -10.71
N LYS A 58 16.63 1.82 -11.23
CA LYS A 58 16.64 3.06 -10.43
C LYS A 58 15.22 3.56 -10.16
N ASP A 59 14.34 3.50 -11.16
CA ASP A 59 12.93 3.85 -10.99
C ASP A 59 12.26 2.91 -9.98
N ALA A 60 12.53 1.60 -10.05
CA ALA A 60 12.05 0.63 -9.06
C ALA A 60 12.50 0.97 -7.63
N ALA A 61 13.76 1.37 -7.47
CA ALA A 61 14.26 1.82 -6.18
C ALA A 61 13.53 3.07 -5.70
N SER A 62 13.31 4.06 -6.56
CA SER A 62 12.55 5.26 -6.20
C SER A 62 11.09 4.94 -5.83
N LEU A 63 10.42 4.08 -6.61
CA LEU A 63 9.03 3.66 -6.36
C LEU A 63 8.84 2.94 -5.03
N LEU A 64 9.83 2.14 -4.62
CA LEU A 64 9.75 1.25 -3.46
C LEU A 64 10.56 1.76 -2.25
N GLN A 65 10.97 3.03 -2.24
CA GLN A 65 11.79 3.61 -1.16
C GLN A 65 13.10 2.85 -0.90
N GLY A 66 13.67 2.32 -1.98
CA GLY A 66 14.86 1.51 -1.97
C GLY A 66 16.12 2.24 -2.41
N VAL A 67 17.22 1.49 -2.40
CA VAL A 67 18.49 1.89 -2.98
C VAL A 67 18.94 0.82 -3.97
N TRP A 68 19.23 1.25 -5.21
CA TRP A 68 19.81 0.39 -6.24
C TRP A 68 21.32 0.60 -6.36
N THR A 69 22.07 -0.49 -6.39
CA THR A 69 23.49 -0.53 -6.72
C THR A 69 23.76 -1.57 -7.81
N LEU A 70 24.76 -1.31 -8.65
CA LEU A 70 25.19 -2.23 -9.69
C LEU A 70 26.70 -2.38 -9.63
N ASP A 71 27.17 -3.61 -9.43
CA ASP A 71 28.59 -3.98 -9.41
C ASP A 71 28.82 -5.12 -10.40
N GLY A 72 29.35 -4.78 -11.58
CA GLY A 72 29.52 -5.73 -12.68
C GLY A 72 28.20 -6.39 -13.11
N GLN A 73 28.09 -7.70 -12.94
CA GLN A 73 26.89 -8.50 -13.24
C GLN A 73 25.95 -8.67 -12.05
N LYS A 74 26.27 -8.03 -10.91
CA LYS A 74 25.49 -8.11 -9.67
C LYS A 74 24.72 -6.80 -9.47
N GLY A 75 23.42 -6.85 -9.74
CA GLY A 75 22.50 -5.76 -9.42
C GLY A 75 21.87 -5.98 -8.05
N GLN A 76 21.92 -5.01 -7.15
CA GLN A 76 21.39 -5.13 -5.79
C GLN A 76 20.38 -4.03 -5.50
N LEU A 77 19.20 -4.42 -5.02
CA LEU A 77 18.13 -3.55 -4.57
C LEU A 77 17.91 -3.76 -3.07
N LYS A 78 18.14 -2.71 -2.28
CA LYS A 78 17.88 -2.71 -0.84
C LYS A 78 16.54 -2.03 -0.56
N LEU A 79 15.60 -2.75 0.05
CA LEU A 79 14.24 -2.30 0.40
C LEU A 79 14.06 -2.39 1.92
N GLY A 80 14.34 -1.30 2.64
CA GLY A 80 14.35 -1.30 4.10
C GLY A 80 15.35 -2.32 4.67
N LYS A 81 14.83 -3.38 5.32
CA LYS A 81 15.63 -4.49 5.87
C LYS A 81 15.90 -5.61 4.86
N ARG A 82 15.15 -5.66 3.75
CA ARG A 82 15.29 -6.71 2.72
C ARG A 82 16.34 -6.32 1.69
N THR A 83 17.13 -7.29 1.26
CA THR A 83 18.10 -7.12 0.18
C THR A 83 17.82 -8.12 -0.93
N ILE A 84 17.55 -7.60 -2.12
CA ILE A 84 17.30 -8.40 -3.32
C ILE A 84 18.51 -8.26 -4.23
N VAL A 85 19.05 -9.38 -4.69
CA VAL A 85 20.22 -9.41 -5.58
C VAL A 85 19.87 -10.15 -6.85
N PHE A 86 20.03 -9.47 -7.97
CA PHE A 86 19.92 -10.01 -9.32
C PHE A 86 21.31 -10.34 -9.86
N GLN A 87 21.54 -11.61 -10.15
CA GLN A 87 22.70 -12.09 -10.90
C GLN A 87 22.35 -12.06 -12.38
N LEU A 88 22.79 -11.01 -13.08
CA LEU A 88 22.32 -10.64 -14.42
C LEU A 88 22.75 -11.63 -15.51
N ASP A 89 23.88 -12.30 -15.31
CA ASP A 89 24.46 -13.30 -16.22
C ASP A 89 23.83 -14.68 -16.04
N ALA A 90 23.53 -15.06 -14.79
CA ALA A 90 22.95 -16.34 -14.44
C ALA A 90 21.42 -16.35 -14.52
N GLY A 91 20.78 -15.19 -14.66
CA GLY A 91 19.32 -15.05 -14.60
C GLY A 91 18.74 -15.50 -13.26
N LYS A 92 19.51 -15.34 -12.17
CA LYS A 92 19.13 -15.77 -10.82
C LYS A 92 18.86 -14.59 -9.92
N VAL A 93 17.99 -14.79 -8.93
CA VAL A 93 17.70 -13.79 -7.91
C VAL A 93 17.76 -14.42 -6.53
N THR A 94 18.32 -13.68 -5.58
CA THR A 94 18.31 -14.02 -4.16
C THR A 94 17.66 -12.92 -3.34
N VAL A 95 16.97 -13.30 -2.26
CA VAL A 95 16.42 -12.38 -1.26
C VAL A 95 17.07 -12.73 0.07
N ASP A 96 17.69 -11.75 0.71
CA ASP A 96 18.44 -11.90 1.96
C ASP A 96 19.42 -13.09 1.91
N ASP A 97 20.23 -13.10 0.83
CA ASP A 97 21.23 -14.12 0.49
C ASP A 97 20.69 -15.54 0.24
N LYS A 98 19.37 -15.72 0.17
CA LYS A 98 18.72 -17.01 -0.13
C LYS A 98 18.14 -17.02 -1.55
N PRO A 99 18.38 -18.07 -2.35
CA PRO A 99 17.76 -18.20 -3.66
C PRO A 99 16.25 -18.35 -3.52
N VAL A 100 15.50 -17.67 -4.39
CA VAL A 100 14.02 -17.72 -4.39
C VAL A 100 13.53 -18.59 -5.55
N ALA A 101 12.80 -19.66 -5.22
CA ALA A 101 12.10 -20.46 -6.22
C ALA A 101 11.00 -19.61 -6.88
N GLY A 102 10.99 -19.54 -8.22
CA GLY A 102 10.07 -18.67 -8.95
C GLY A 102 10.46 -17.18 -8.93
N GLY A 103 11.67 -16.85 -8.47
CA GLY A 103 12.19 -15.49 -8.58
C GLY A 103 12.31 -15.04 -10.04
N GLU A 104 11.82 -13.83 -10.32
CA GLU A 104 11.80 -13.30 -11.67
C GLU A 104 13.11 -12.57 -11.99
N ALA A 105 13.79 -13.01 -13.07
CA ALA A 105 15.07 -12.43 -13.48
C ALA A 105 14.92 -10.99 -13.97
N ALA A 106 15.98 -10.19 -13.76
CA ALA A 106 16.12 -8.89 -14.40
C ALA A 106 16.47 -9.05 -15.88
N LEU A 107 16.11 -8.03 -16.67
CA LEU A 107 16.45 -7.92 -18.09
C LEU A 107 17.52 -6.85 -18.27
N VAL A 108 18.54 -7.14 -19.07
CA VAL A 108 19.53 -6.15 -19.47
C VAL A 108 19.23 -5.72 -20.90
N ARG A 109 18.94 -4.43 -21.10
CA ARG A 109 18.65 -3.84 -22.40
C ARG A 109 19.40 -2.53 -22.55
N ASP A 110 20.16 -2.38 -23.62
CA ASP A 110 20.95 -1.18 -23.89
C ASP A 110 21.88 -0.78 -22.71
N LYS A 111 22.48 -1.78 -22.06
CA LYS A 111 23.30 -1.65 -20.83
C LYS A 111 22.55 -1.15 -19.59
N GLU A 112 21.22 -1.13 -19.65
CA GLU A 112 20.36 -0.76 -18.54
C GLU A 112 19.67 -1.99 -17.95
N VAL A 113 19.48 -1.97 -16.64
CA VAL A 113 18.85 -3.07 -15.91
C VAL A 113 17.38 -2.74 -15.69
N TYR A 114 16.52 -3.66 -16.12
CA TYR A 114 15.09 -3.61 -15.95
C TYR A 114 14.65 -4.75 -15.04
N VAL A 115 13.83 -4.45 -14.05
CA VAL A 115 13.42 -5.39 -13.00
C VAL A 115 11.91 -5.59 -13.00
N PRO A 116 11.44 -6.80 -12.67
CA PRO A 116 10.01 -7.14 -12.70
C PRO A 116 9.28 -6.40 -11.58
N LEU A 117 8.44 -5.43 -11.95
CA LEU A 117 7.84 -4.52 -10.99
C LEU A 117 6.93 -5.24 -10.00
N ARG A 118 6.02 -6.09 -10.50
CA ARG A 118 5.06 -6.82 -9.65
C ARG A 118 5.76 -7.65 -8.59
N TRP A 119 6.72 -8.48 -9.02
CA TRP A 119 7.45 -9.35 -8.11
C TRP A 119 8.18 -8.55 -7.03
N LEU A 120 8.81 -7.42 -7.40
CA LEU A 120 9.46 -6.54 -6.43
C LEU A 120 8.48 -5.91 -5.43
N VAL A 121 7.32 -5.46 -5.90
CA VAL A 121 6.27 -4.87 -5.05
C VAL A 121 5.76 -5.91 -4.03
N GLU A 122 5.55 -7.14 -4.47
CA GLU A 122 5.19 -8.26 -3.59
C GLU A 122 6.32 -8.60 -2.59
N GLN A 123 7.59 -8.58 -3.01
CA GLN A 123 8.73 -8.75 -2.11
C GLN A 123 8.84 -7.61 -1.09
N ALA A 124 8.38 -6.41 -1.42
CA ALA A 124 8.28 -5.27 -0.51
C ALA A 124 7.09 -5.39 0.46
N GLY A 125 6.19 -6.36 0.25
CA GLY A 125 5.00 -6.57 1.06
C GLY A 125 3.81 -5.70 0.66
N HIS A 126 3.88 -5.05 -0.51
CA HIS A 126 2.83 -4.21 -1.05
C HIS A 126 1.94 -4.98 -2.04
N GLU A 127 0.79 -4.41 -2.38
CA GLU A 127 -0.09 -4.92 -3.43
C GLU A 127 0.14 -4.19 -4.75
N ILE A 128 -0.19 -4.88 -5.84
CA ILE A 128 -0.14 -4.30 -7.17
C ILE A 128 -1.31 -4.81 -8.01
N ALA A 129 -2.07 -3.90 -8.59
CA ALA A 129 -3.24 -4.19 -9.39
C ALA A 129 -3.22 -3.42 -10.71
N TRP A 130 -4.01 -3.88 -11.68
CA TRP A 130 -4.29 -3.10 -12.87
C TRP A 130 -5.50 -2.21 -12.61
N ASN A 131 -5.32 -0.90 -12.72
CA ASN A 131 -6.40 0.07 -12.70
C ASN A 131 -6.94 0.24 -14.13
N ALA A 132 -8.09 -0.38 -14.41
CA ALA A 132 -8.69 -0.39 -15.75
C ALA A 132 -9.18 0.99 -16.20
N GLU A 133 -9.68 1.81 -15.27
CA GLU A 133 -10.17 3.17 -15.55
C GLU A 133 -9.03 4.09 -15.97
N LYS A 134 -7.93 4.06 -15.23
CA LYS A 134 -6.73 4.88 -15.48
C LYS A 134 -5.76 4.24 -16.47
N LYS A 135 -6.03 3.00 -16.91
CA LYS A 135 -5.13 2.18 -17.75
C LYS A 135 -3.69 2.16 -17.20
N ALA A 136 -3.58 1.94 -15.90
CA ALA A 136 -2.32 2.07 -15.18
C ALA A 136 -2.07 0.87 -14.26
N VAL A 137 -0.81 0.56 -14.03
CA VAL A 137 -0.40 -0.37 -12.98
C VAL A 137 -0.36 0.41 -11.67
N GLU A 138 -1.17 0.01 -10.70
CA GLU A 138 -1.30 0.68 -9.41
C GLU A 138 -0.65 -0.15 -8.31
N ILE A 139 0.36 0.43 -7.68
CA ILE A 139 0.98 -0.08 -6.46
C ILE A 139 0.18 0.48 -5.28
N VAL A 140 -0.32 -0.42 -4.46
CA VAL A 140 -1.04 -0.11 -3.23
C VAL A 140 -0.16 -0.52 -2.08
N SER A 141 0.31 0.46 -1.32
CA SER A 141 1.16 0.24 -0.16
C SER A 141 0.36 -0.48 0.92
N LYS A 142 0.50 -1.82 0.99
CA LYS A 142 0.08 -2.59 2.17
C LYS A 142 1.02 -2.28 3.31
N THR A 143 0.75 -1.20 4.02
CA THR A 143 1.47 -0.90 5.25
C THR A 143 0.90 -1.83 6.32
N GLN A 144 1.66 -2.85 6.70
CA GLN A 144 1.52 -3.42 8.04
C GLN A 144 1.67 -2.28 9.04
N ASN A 145 0.76 -2.23 10.01
CA ASN A 145 0.51 -1.21 11.03
C ASN A 145 1.69 -0.89 11.98
N ASP A 146 2.96 -0.98 11.55
CA ASP A 146 4.13 -0.82 12.44
C ASP A 146 4.50 0.65 12.69
N SER A 147 4.09 1.58 11.81
CA SER A 147 4.36 3.02 11.99
C SER A 147 3.47 3.67 13.03
N PHE A 148 2.32 3.06 13.36
CA PHE A 148 1.38 3.53 14.37
C PHE A 148 0.82 2.35 15.14
N VAL A 149 1.23 2.21 16.39
CA VAL A 149 0.81 1.11 17.26
C VAL A 149 0.12 1.68 18.48
N LEU A 150 -1.15 1.31 18.69
CA LEU A 150 -1.84 1.60 19.94
C LEU A 150 -1.17 0.79 21.07
N VAL A 151 -0.90 1.46 22.19
CA VAL A 151 -0.18 0.88 23.32
C VAL A 151 -0.97 1.11 24.60
N ASP A 152 -1.01 0.11 25.47
CA ASP A 152 -1.60 0.25 26.79
C ASP A 152 -0.66 0.96 27.76
N GLU A 153 -1.23 1.75 28.67
CA GLU A 153 -0.48 2.48 29.71
C GLU A 153 0.42 1.56 30.54
N THR A 154 -0.01 0.31 30.75
CA THR A 154 0.73 -0.70 31.55
C THR A 154 2.06 -1.13 30.92
N GLN A 155 2.24 -0.90 29.63
CA GLN A 155 3.46 -1.28 28.88
C GLN A 155 4.46 -0.12 28.77
N LEU A 156 4.09 1.06 29.27
CA LEU A 156 4.88 2.29 29.15
C LEU A 156 5.81 2.49 30.35
N SER A 157 6.86 3.30 30.16
CA SER A 157 7.76 3.67 31.24
C SER A 157 7.04 4.58 32.26
N LYS A 158 7.58 4.68 33.49
CA LYS A 158 7.00 5.57 34.52
C LYS A 158 6.96 7.02 34.08
N GLU A 159 7.94 7.45 33.29
CA GLU A 159 8.03 8.79 32.74
C GLU A 159 6.94 9.06 31.70
N GLU A 160 6.61 8.06 30.89
CA GLU A 160 5.55 8.12 29.88
C GLU A 160 4.16 8.12 30.52
N GLN A 161 3.96 7.29 31.55
CA GLN A 161 2.74 7.29 32.36
C GLN A 161 2.50 8.65 33.02
N ALA A 162 3.54 9.24 33.63
CA ALA A 162 3.45 10.58 34.20
C ALA A 162 3.12 11.65 33.16
N PHE A 163 3.62 11.50 31.92
CA PHE A 163 3.26 12.39 30.82
C PHE A 163 1.78 12.26 30.46
N ILE A 164 1.26 11.04 30.31
CA ILE A 164 -0.16 10.77 30.06
C ILE A 164 -1.02 11.42 31.13
N GLU A 165 -0.68 11.23 32.41
CA GLU A 165 -1.44 11.80 33.52
C GLU A 165 -1.51 13.33 33.45
N SER A 166 -0.43 13.98 33.01
CA SER A 166 -0.36 15.44 32.90
C SER A 166 -1.16 16.03 31.73
N VAL A 167 -1.47 15.22 30.71
CA VAL A 167 -2.11 15.70 29.46
C VAL A 167 -3.51 15.13 29.21
N LYS A 168 -3.88 13.98 29.78
CA LYS A 168 -5.17 13.32 29.53
C LYS A 168 -6.40 14.20 29.82
N GLY A 169 -6.25 15.18 30.71
CA GLY A 169 -7.30 16.15 31.04
C GLY A 169 -7.47 17.30 30.04
N LYS A 170 -6.51 17.49 29.13
CA LYS A 170 -6.48 18.60 28.17
C LYS A 170 -6.81 18.09 26.78
N GLN A 171 -7.88 18.57 26.17
CA GLN A 171 -8.23 18.21 24.79
C GLN A 171 -7.07 18.54 23.85
N GLY A 172 -6.69 17.58 23.01
CA GLY A 172 -5.65 17.77 22.01
C GLY A 172 -4.83 16.51 21.75
N ILE A 173 -3.88 16.68 20.83
CA ILE A 173 -2.87 15.67 20.50
C ILE A 173 -1.56 16.10 21.14
N HIS A 174 -1.06 15.31 22.09
CA HIS A 174 0.15 15.60 22.85
C HIS A 174 1.24 14.60 22.48
N GLN A 175 2.48 15.06 22.38
CA GLN A 175 3.60 14.22 21.96
C GLN A 175 4.76 14.30 22.95
N ARG A 176 5.37 13.15 23.22
CA ARG A 176 6.66 13.04 23.91
C ARG A 176 7.52 11.98 23.22
N GLY A 177 8.54 12.41 22.49
CA GLY A 177 9.36 11.49 21.68
C GLY A 177 8.50 10.79 20.62
N ASP A 178 8.47 9.47 20.66
CA ASP A 178 7.65 8.61 19.79
C ASP A 178 6.26 8.28 20.37
N LEU A 179 5.94 8.74 21.59
CA LEU A 179 4.63 8.55 22.22
C LEU A 179 3.69 9.70 21.87
N TYR A 180 2.51 9.35 21.37
CA TYR A 180 1.38 10.25 21.15
C TYR A 180 0.24 9.92 22.12
N VAL A 181 -0.35 10.97 22.68
CA VAL A 181 -1.54 10.90 23.53
C VAL A 181 -2.63 11.75 22.88
N ILE A 182 -3.67 11.08 22.38
CA ILE A 182 -4.83 11.72 21.76
C ILE A 182 -5.87 11.82 22.86
N ALA A 183 -6.02 12.99 23.45
CA ALA A 183 -6.89 13.20 24.59
C ALA A 183 -8.14 13.98 24.18
N ARG A 184 -9.32 13.46 24.53
CA ARG A 184 -10.58 14.20 24.38
C ARG A 184 -10.76 15.25 25.47
N GLY A 185 -9.90 15.22 26.49
CA GLY A 185 -9.96 16.09 27.64
C GLY A 185 -11.01 15.66 28.66
N GLN A 186 -11.39 16.59 29.54
CA GLN A 186 -12.37 16.34 30.58
C GLN A 186 -13.78 16.14 30.02
N THR A 187 -14.42 15.03 30.36
CA THR A 187 -15.80 14.71 29.97
C THR A 187 -16.67 14.47 31.21
N PRO A 188 -17.98 14.76 31.15
CA PRO A 188 -18.85 14.72 32.33
C PRO A 188 -19.12 13.30 32.83
N HIS A 189 -18.95 12.30 31.98
CA HIS A 189 -19.12 10.89 32.31
C HIS A 189 -18.35 9.96 31.36
N PRO A 190 -18.15 8.67 31.71
CA PRO A 190 -17.41 7.71 30.88
C PRO A 190 -18.10 7.29 29.56
N GLY A 191 -19.22 7.91 29.19
CA GLY A 191 -19.95 7.58 27.96
C GLY A 191 -19.32 8.19 26.70
N TYR A 192 -18.35 9.08 26.88
CA TYR A 192 -17.57 9.68 25.81
C TYR A 192 -16.31 8.85 25.57
N GLY A 193 -15.95 8.65 24.31
CA GLY A 193 -14.76 7.90 23.94
C GLY A 193 -14.04 8.44 22.72
N LEU A 194 -12.97 7.72 22.36
CA LEU A 194 -12.16 7.88 21.17
C LEU A 194 -11.87 6.49 20.60
N GLU A 195 -11.87 6.36 19.29
CA GLU A 195 -11.56 5.11 18.60
C GLU A 195 -10.76 5.39 17.33
N VAL A 196 -9.62 4.72 17.14
CA VAL A 196 -8.94 4.76 15.83
C VAL A 196 -9.68 3.83 14.90
N THR A 197 -10.25 4.39 13.83
CA THR A 197 -11.05 3.63 12.86
C THR A 197 -10.24 3.18 11.65
N LYS A 198 -9.23 3.97 11.29
CA LYS A 198 -8.43 3.75 10.09
C LYS A 198 -7.07 4.40 10.23
N VAL A 199 -6.05 3.78 9.65
CA VAL A 199 -4.70 4.34 9.52
C VAL A 199 -4.27 4.18 8.07
N GLU A 200 -3.88 5.28 7.43
CA GLU A 200 -3.42 5.30 6.04
C GLU A 200 -2.03 5.92 5.95
N GLN A 201 -1.09 5.18 5.39
CA GLN A 201 0.28 5.64 5.20
C GLN A 201 0.48 6.03 3.74
N SER A 202 1.00 7.24 3.53
CA SER A 202 1.59 7.68 2.26
C SER A 202 3.10 7.94 2.44
N PHE A 203 3.82 8.24 1.36
CA PHE A 203 5.26 8.56 1.43
C PHE A 203 5.58 9.73 2.37
N GLU A 204 4.79 10.81 2.30
CA GLU A 204 5.08 12.09 2.97
C GLU A 204 4.27 12.26 4.27
N GLN A 205 3.23 11.45 4.45
CA GLN A 205 2.25 11.66 5.51
C GLN A 205 1.58 10.37 5.96
N LEU A 206 1.46 10.19 7.27
CA LEU A 206 0.62 9.20 7.94
C LEU A 206 -0.69 9.86 8.38
N PHE A 207 -1.82 9.34 7.92
CA PHE A 207 -3.15 9.75 8.35
C PHE A 207 -3.69 8.76 9.38
N VAL A 208 -4.11 9.27 10.54
CA VAL A 208 -4.74 8.50 11.60
C VAL A 208 -6.16 9.01 11.78
N TYR A 209 -7.15 8.21 11.39
CA TYR A 209 -8.55 8.56 11.50
C TYR A 209 -9.07 8.14 12.87
N VAL A 210 -9.48 9.14 13.66
CA VAL A 210 -10.00 8.98 15.02
C VAL A 210 -11.45 9.39 15.05
N LYS A 211 -12.31 8.51 15.53
CA LYS A 211 -13.71 8.79 15.79
C LYS A 211 -13.90 9.21 17.24
N GLN A 212 -14.66 10.28 17.46
CA GLN A 212 -15.15 10.66 18.77
C GLN A 212 -16.50 9.98 19.00
N THR A 213 -16.61 9.19 20.07
CA THR A 213 -17.86 8.47 20.37
C THR A 213 -18.65 9.20 21.44
N ASP A 214 -19.90 9.55 21.14
CA ASP A 214 -20.78 10.20 22.10
C ASP A 214 -21.63 9.18 22.87
N PRO A 215 -22.13 9.57 24.06
CA PRO A 215 -23.07 8.77 24.83
C PRO A 215 -24.25 8.28 24.00
N ALA A 216 -24.55 6.99 24.10
CA ALA A 216 -25.68 6.39 23.40
C ALA A 216 -27.01 6.98 23.93
N PRO A 217 -27.92 7.42 23.03
CA PRO A 217 -29.20 7.97 23.43
C PRO A 217 -29.99 6.99 24.31
N GLY A 218 -30.50 7.47 25.45
CA GLY A 218 -31.31 6.67 26.38
C GLY A 218 -30.53 5.77 27.35
N MET A 219 -29.19 5.73 27.27
CA MET A 219 -28.36 5.02 28.24
C MET A 219 -28.09 5.89 29.48
N MET A 220 -28.16 5.29 30.66
CA MET A 220 -27.74 5.94 31.90
C MET A 220 -26.23 5.79 32.08
N TYR A 221 -25.56 6.89 32.43
CA TYR A 221 -24.13 6.92 32.73
C TYR A 221 -23.89 7.43 34.16
N PRO A 222 -22.83 6.95 34.84
CA PRO A 222 -22.48 7.46 36.16
C PRO A 222 -22.02 8.92 36.06
N GLN A 223 -22.38 9.74 37.05
CA GLN A 223 -21.96 11.15 37.13
C GLN A 223 -20.55 11.27 37.71
N VAL A 224 -19.56 10.82 36.93
CA VAL A 224 -18.14 10.83 37.31
C VAL A 224 -17.33 11.39 36.17
N ILE A 225 -16.54 12.42 36.44
CA ILE A 225 -15.65 13.02 35.45
C ILE A 225 -14.71 11.94 34.89
N ALA A 226 -14.66 11.85 33.56
CA ALA A 226 -13.83 10.91 32.84
C ALA A 226 -12.85 11.65 31.91
N TYR A 227 -11.76 10.96 31.55
CA TYR A 227 -10.69 11.48 30.71
C TYR A 227 -10.41 10.49 29.57
N PRO A 228 -11.22 10.45 28.51
CA PRO A 228 -11.01 9.53 27.41
C PRO A 228 -9.75 9.92 26.64
N TYR A 229 -8.85 8.97 26.45
CA TYR A 229 -7.63 9.16 25.69
C TYR A 229 -7.23 7.88 24.95
N LEU A 230 -6.41 8.03 23.91
CA LEU A 230 -5.72 6.94 23.23
C LEU A 230 -4.21 7.20 23.28
N THR A 231 -3.44 6.14 23.44
CA THR A 231 -1.97 6.16 23.49
C THR A 231 -1.41 5.37 22.33
N ALA A 232 -0.47 5.95 21.60
CA ALA A 232 0.15 5.31 20.45
C ALA A 232 1.66 5.55 20.40
N LYS A 233 2.41 4.52 20.04
CA LYS A 233 3.81 4.60 19.65
C LYS A 233 3.90 4.76 18.14
N VAL A 234 4.63 5.78 17.71
CA VAL A 234 4.69 6.19 16.32
C VAL A 234 6.14 6.22 15.84
N LYS A 235 6.43 5.44 14.80
CA LYS A 235 7.76 5.34 14.18
C LYS A 235 7.68 5.72 12.72
N LEU A 236 8.02 6.98 12.46
CA LEU A 236 7.98 7.58 11.13
C LEU A 236 9.37 7.72 10.53
N PRO A 237 9.52 7.57 9.21
CA PRO A 237 10.71 8.03 8.49
C PRO A 237 10.98 9.53 8.72
N PRO A 238 12.23 10.01 8.55
CA PRO A 238 12.61 11.40 8.85
C PRO A 238 11.85 12.49 8.09
N TYR A 239 11.22 12.15 6.97
CA TYR A 239 10.52 13.08 6.08
C TYR A 239 9.00 12.87 6.06
N THR A 240 8.49 12.03 6.94
CA THR A 240 7.07 11.69 7.00
C THR A 240 6.41 12.43 8.16
N THR A 241 5.36 13.17 7.86
CA THR A 241 4.53 13.86 8.86
C THR A 241 3.38 12.97 9.32
N ILE A 242 2.76 13.29 10.45
CA ILE A 242 1.53 12.62 10.92
C ILE A 242 0.41 13.63 11.01
N SER A 243 -0.81 13.20 10.66
CA SER A 243 -2.02 14.00 10.81
C SER A 243 -3.13 13.14 11.38
N PHE A 244 -3.75 13.67 12.42
CA PHE A 244 -4.91 13.07 13.04
C PHE A 244 -6.15 13.70 12.45
N ILE A 245 -7.04 12.87 11.92
CA ILE A 245 -8.22 13.27 11.17
C ILE A 245 -9.44 12.78 11.94
N ASP A 246 -10.45 13.62 12.08
CA ASP A 246 -11.74 13.21 12.61
C ASP A 246 -12.44 12.31 11.57
N ALA A 247 -12.74 11.07 11.96
CA ALA A 247 -13.20 10.03 11.06
C ALA A 247 -14.60 10.31 10.45
N ASP A 248 -15.43 11.08 11.14
CA ASP A 248 -16.78 11.40 10.67
C ASP A 248 -16.79 12.64 9.76
N THR A 249 -15.91 13.62 10.02
CA THR A 249 -15.87 14.89 9.27
C THR A 249 -14.77 15.00 8.21
N ASN A 250 -13.76 14.11 8.24
CA ASN A 250 -12.55 14.18 7.42
C ASN A 250 -11.76 15.50 7.57
N LYS A 251 -11.92 16.21 8.68
CA LYS A 251 -11.17 17.42 9.04
C LYS A 251 -10.08 17.10 10.07
N PRO A 252 -9.11 18.00 10.31
CA PRO A 252 -8.15 17.79 11.40
C PRO A 252 -8.87 17.56 12.73
N LEU A 253 -8.43 16.54 13.47
CA LEU A 253 -9.05 16.14 14.73
C LEU A 253 -8.94 17.29 15.75
N PHE A 254 -10.05 17.58 16.43
CA PHE A 254 -10.21 18.69 17.38
C PHE A 254 -10.15 20.10 16.76
N GLU A 255 -10.09 20.24 15.43
CA GLU A 255 -10.37 21.51 14.76
C GLU A 255 -11.86 21.58 14.40
N GLY A 256 -12.55 22.53 15.02
CA GLY A 256 -13.95 22.87 14.78
C GLY A 256 -14.10 24.33 14.37
#